data_AF-A0A8H8IXD5-F1
#
_entry.id   AF-A0A8H8IXD5-F1
#
_cell.length_a   1.000
_cell.length_b   1.000
_cell.length_c   1.000
_cell.angle_alpha   90.00
_cell.angle_beta   90.00
_cell.angle_gamma   90.00
#
_symmetry.space_group_name_H-M   'P 1'
#
loop_
_entity.id
_entity.type
_entity.pdbx_description
1 polymer ?
#
loop_
_entity_poly.entity_id
_entity_poly.type
_entity_poly.pdbx_seq_one_letter_code
_entity_poly.pdbx_strand_id
1 'polypeptide(L)'
;MATTASRNVIKNLPPEILLAVCYHCSHAELCALVLINHDFYTMLIPEIYTHVKLYSRRTIESFSDALVNGKSNLKTFPRSIYIYPKQLATKLLFRLANSVRQALSQTTNLRDLTLLLQYKAVKSIFRDITYPFHLTRLACPAISGRDFSRFLQKQNSLEELVVLRSVRGGITVGTVIRNLIPDSLPRLDSISASHETLAALIPGRPIRCVSTGAAALHPNDYELFARSLSQSTARVGAVDVSLSYLWINTALSSPEGLVAALSNYSVSPKRFTVNLILPEPLCTQNPVLWQQHMPEALNHLYKSILDALGGLTLSTFQSLEALEIIQRQGLTIWIKRPVLPTLERILFEKLKNSCSTLRSLTLFDLTLE
;
A
#
# COMPACT_ATOMS: atom_id res chain seq x y z
N MET A 1 44.91 -10.31 -13.41
CA MET A 1 44.99 -10.26 -14.88
C MET A 1 44.04 -11.31 -15.44
N ALA A 2 42.83 -10.92 -15.85
CA ALA A 2 41.91 -11.83 -16.53
C ALA A 2 42.43 -12.05 -17.96
N THR A 3 42.63 -13.31 -18.34
CA THR A 3 43.20 -13.71 -19.63
C THR A 3 42.33 -13.22 -20.78
N THR A 4 42.96 -12.71 -21.84
CA THR A 4 42.33 -12.14 -23.04
C THR A 4 41.31 -13.09 -23.70
N ALA A 5 41.44 -14.40 -23.47
CA ALA A 5 40.53 -15.42 -23.92
C ALA A 5 39.13 -15.33 -23.28
N SER A 6 38.99 -14.97 -21.99
CA SER A 6 37.66 -14.90 -21.35
C SER A 6 36.82 -13.71 -21.83
N ARG A 7 37.47 -12.63 -22.29
CA ARG A 7 36.79 -11.45 -22.83
C ARG A 7 36.06 -11.72 -24.16
N ASN A 8 36.49 -12.72 -24.93
CA ASN A 8 35.84 -13.05 -26.20
C ASN A 8 34.61 -13.95 -26.03
N VAL A 9 34.53 -14.74 -24.96
CA VAL A 9 33.39 -15.66 -24.74
C VAL A 9 32.09 -14.89 -24.51
N ILE A 10 32.12 -13.82 -23.72
CA ILE A 10 30.93 -13.02 -23.38
C ILE A 10 30.38 -12.28 -24.61
N LYS A 11 31.25 -11.82 -25.52
CA LYS A 11 30.84 -11.11 -26.74
C LYS A 11 30.09 -11.98 -27.75
N ASN A 12 30.26 -13.30 -27.67
CA ASN A 12 29.65 -14.24 -28.59
C ASN A 12 28.37 -14.88 -28.03
N LEU A 13 27.95 -14.50 -26.82
CA LEU A 13 26.70 -14.99 -26.26
C LEU A 13 25.52 -14.21 -26.86
N PRO A 14 24.46 -14.90 -27.31
CA PRO A 14 23.22 -14.25 -27.71
C PRO A 14 22.65 -13.38 -26.57
N PRO A 15 22.04 -12.22 -26.88
CA PRO A 15 21.43 -11.33 -25.89
C PRO A 15 20.44 -12.04 -24.97
N GLU A 16 19.72 -13.04 -25.48
CA GLU A 16 18.74 -13.82 -24.72
C GLU A 16 19.39 -14.63 -23.60
N ILE A 17 20.58 -15.21 -23.84
CA ILE A 17 21.33 -15.94 -22.82
C ILE A 17 21.87 -14.96 -21.77
N LEU A 18 22.37 -13.80 -22.20
CA LEU A 18 22.84 -12.78 -21.27
C LEU A 18 21.70 -12.24 -20.39
N LEU A 19 20.52 -12.01 -20.96
CA LEU A 19 19.32 -11.64 -20.22
C LEU A 19 18.89 -12.73 -19.23
N ALA A 20 18.94 -14.00 -19.64
CA ALA A 20 18.63 -15.13 -18.76
C ALA A 20 19.58 -15.19 -17.55
N VAL A 21 20.89 -14.94 -17.76
CA VAL A 21 21.85 -14.83 -16.65
C VAL A 21 21.54 -13.62 -15.77
N CYS A 22 21.26 -12.47 -16.38
CA CYS A 22 20.93 -11.23 -15.67
C CYS A 22 19.64 -11.36 -14.84
N TYR A 23 18.71 -12.22 -15.24
CA TYR A 23 17.50 -12.52 -14.46
C TYR A 23 17.82 -13.08 -13.06
N HIS A 24 18.96 -13.74 -12.91
CA HIS A 24 19.43 -14.27 -11.63
C HIS A 24 20.33 -13.29 -10.86
N CYS A 25 20.65 -12.13 -11.43
CA CYS A 25 21.45 -11.11 -10.77
C CYS A 25 20.60 -10.23 -9.86
N SER A 26 21.18 -9.82 -8.75
CA SER A 26 20.65 -8.74 -7.92
C SER A 26 20.68 -7.40 -8.67
N HIS A 27 19.85 -6.44 -8.23
CA HIS A 27 19.83 -5.10 -8.82
C HIS A 27 21.19 -4.38 -8.77
N ALA A 28 21.98 -4.62 -7.72
CA ALA A 28 23.33 -4.05 -7.59
C ALA A 28 24.29 -4.62 -8.64
N GLU A 29 24.22 -5.93 -8.90
CA GLU A 29 25.02 -6.60 -9.94
C GLU A 29 24.62 -6.13 -11.33
N LEU A 30 23.32 -5.97 -11.61
CA LEU A 30 22.84 -5.41 -12.88
C LEU A 30 23.39 -4.00 -13.11
N CYS A 31 23.35 -3.14 -12.10
CA CYS A 31 23.96 -1.81 -12.17
C CYS A 31 25.47 -1.87 -12.43
N ALA A 32 26.19 -2.82 -11.82
CA ALA A 32 27.62 -3.01 -12.08
C ALA A 32 27.87 -3.48 -13.53
N LEU A 33 27.08 -4.42 -14.04
CA LEU A 33 27.18 -4.94 -15.42
C LEU A 33 27.01 -3.83 -16.47
N VAL A 34 26.06 -2.92 -16.24
CA VAL A 34 25.84 -1.74 -17.10
C VAL A 34 27.07 -0.85 -17.22
N LEU A 35 27.95 -0.83 -16.21
CA LEU A 35 29.18 -0.03 -16.22
C LEU A 35 30.34 -0.74 -16.94
N ILE A 36 30.22 -2.03 -17.25
CA ILE A 36 31.30 -2.81 -17.86
C ILE A 36 31.46 -2.48 -19.35
N ASN A 37 30.36 -2.44 -20.11
CA ASN A 37 30.39 -2.14 -21.54
C ASN A 37 29.07 -1.55 -22.07
N HIS A 38 29.13 -1.02 -23.30
CA HIS A 38 27.99 -0.38 -23.96
C HIS A 38 26.83 -1.33 -24.30
N ASP A 39 27.13 -2.60 -24.56
CA ASP A 39 26.12 -3.60 -24.93
C ASP A 39 25.24 -3.95 -23.72
N PHE A 40 25.86 -4.23 -22.57
CA PHE A 40 25.15 -4.38 -21.29
C PHE A 40 24.39 -3.12 -20.92
N TYR A 41 24.96 -1.93 -21.14
CA TYR A 41 24.23 -0.69 -20.94
C TYR A 41 22.94 -0.65 -21.77
N THR A 42 23.04 -0.91 -23.07
CA THR A 42 21.88 -0.82 -23.98
C THR A 42 20.82 -1.86 -23.64
N MET A 43 21.25 -3.07 -23.25
CA MET A 43 20.39 -4.20 -22.93
C MET A 43 19.71 -4.08 -21.56
N LEU A 44 20.44 -3.67 -20.52
CA LEU A 44 19.98 -3.74 -19.13
C LEU A 44 19.38 -2.44 -18.59
N ILE A 45 19.67 -1.29 -19.21
CA ILE A 45 19.10 -0.01 -18.77
C ILE A 45 17.57 -0.02 -18.77
N PRO A 46 16.87 -0.55 -19.80
CA PRO A 46 15.41 -0.66 -19.76
C PRO A 46 14.92 -1.43 -18.55
N GLU A 47 15.54 -2.58 -18.24
CA GLU A 47 15.15 -3.42 -17.09
C GLU A 47 15.38 -2.71 -15.75
N ILE A 48 16.53 -2.07 -15.57
CA ILE A 48 16.88 -1.33 -14.35
C ILE A 48 15.92 -0.15 -14.11
N TYR A 49 15.51 0.54 -15.18
CA TYR A 49 14.62 1.70 -15.11
C TYR A 49 13.13 1.35 -15.18
N THR A 50 12.74 0.09 -15.41
CA THR A 50 11.32 -0.29 -15.51
C THR A 50 10.61 -0.18 -14.17
N HIS A 51 11.23 -0.69 -13.09
CA HIS A 51 10.66 -0.72 -11.74
C HIS A 51 11.57 -0.01 -10.73
N VAL A 52 11.38 1.30 -10.59
CA VAL A 52 12.29 2.16 -9.83
C VAL A 52 11.80 2.33 -8.39
N LYS A 53 12.68 2.04 -7.43
CA LYS A 53 12.44 2.24 -5.99
C LYS A 53 13.45 3.21 -5.41
N LEU A 54 12.97 4.33 -4.86
CA LEU A 54 13.79 5.45 -4.42
C LEU A 54 13.61 5.71 -2.93
N TYR A 55 14.64 5.39 -2.14
CA TYR A 55 14.60 5.40 -0.67
C TYR A 55 15.35 6.56 0.00
N SER A 56 16.16 7.29 -0.76
CA SER A 56 16.99 8.37 -0.23
C SER A 56 16.81 9.64 -1.05
N ARG A 57 17.11 10.80 -0.43
CA ARG A 57 17.12 12.08 -1.14
C ARG A 57 18.05 12.04 -2.35
N ARG A 58 19.29 11.54 -2.18
CA ARG A 58 20.29 11.49 -3.25
C ARG A 58 19.79 10.68 -4.44
N THR A 59 19.24 9.49 -4.19
CA THR A 59 18.70 8.64 -5.26
C THR A 59 17.53 9.29 -5.99
N ILE A 60 16.67 10.04 -5.28
CA ILE A 60 15.55 10.74 -5.90
C ILE A 60 16.05 11.92 -6.75
N GLU A 61 17.00 12.71 -6.24
CA GLU A 61 17.63 13.82 -6.97
C GLU A 61 18.34 13.29 -8.23
N SER A 62 19.20 12.28 -8.10
CA SER A 62 19.91 11.68 -9.24
C SER A 62 18.97 11.06 -10.27
N PHE A 63 17.93 10.35 -9.85
CA PHE A 63 16.92 9.81 -10.77
C PHE A 63 16.16 10.92 -11.49
N SER A 64 15.74 11.95 -10.76
CA SER A 64 15.02 13.07 -11.35
C SER A 64 15.89 13.82 -12.36
N ASP A 65 17.15 14.07 -12.01
CA ASP A 65 18.14 14.70 -12.90
C ASP A 65 18.39 13.86 -14.15
N ALA A 66 18.57 12.54 -14.00
CA ALA A 66 18.73 11.62 -15.13
C ALA A 66 17.53 11.62 -16.09
N LEU A 67 16.30 11.74 -15.57
CA LEU A 67 15.12 11.84 -16.42
C LEU A 67 14.96 13.20 -17.10
N VAL A 68 15.37 14.29 -16.44
CA VAL A 68 15.23 15.65 -16.98
C VAL A 68 16.35 15.98 -17.97
N ASN A 69 17.60 15.74 -17.57
CA ASN A 69 18.81 16.15 -18.28
C ASN A 69 19.54 15.01 -19.01
N GLY A 70 19.18 13.76 -18.73
CA GLY A 70 19.79 12.59 -19.37
C GLY A 70 19.29 12.30 -20.78
N LYS A 71 19.61 11.10 -21.28
CA LYS A 71 19.23 10.66 -22.62
C LYS A 71 17.70 10.58 -22.77
N SER A 72 17.19 11.00 -23.94
CA SER A 72 15.75 11.07 -24.22
C SER A 72 15.04 9.72 -24.09
N ASN A 73 15.70 8.61 -24.42
CA ASN A 73 15.13 7.27 -24.33
C ASN A 73 14.84 6.82 -22.88
N LEU A 74 15.63 7.29 -21.89
CA LEU A 74 15.43 6.95 -20.47
C LEU A 74 14.03 7.30 -19.96
N LYS A 75 13.44 8.36 -20.53
CA LYS A 75 12.10 8.86 -20.20
C LYS A 75 10.99 7.84 -20.48
N THR A 76 11.24 6.88 -21.36
CA THR A 76 10.24 5.90 -21.82
C THR A 76 10.28 4.58 -21.05
N PHE A 77 11.32 4.32 -20.27
CA PHE A 77 11.48 3.04 -19.57
C PHE A 77 10.67 2.92 -18.28
N PRO A 78 10.54 3.96 -17.43
CA PRO A 78 9.79 3.85 -16.18
C PRO A 78 8.34 3.44 -16.38
N ARG A 79 7.99 2.27 -15.83
CA ARG A 79 6.61 1.78 -15.74
C ARG A 79 6.07 1.83 -14.32
N SER A 80 6.93 1.63 -13.33
CA SER A 80 6.59 1.74 -11.91
C SER A 80 7.62 2.61 -11.20
N ILE A 81 7.14 3.60 -10.44
CA ILE A 81 7.97 4.45 -9.59
C ILE A 81 7.44 4.41 -8.16
N TYR A 82 8.33 4.05 -7.22
CA TYR A 82 8.06 4.03 -5.79
C TYR A 82 9.00 4.99 -5.08
N ILE A 83 8.46 6.03 -4.43
CA ILE A 83 9.21 7.06 -3.74
C ILE A 83 8.88 7.00 -2.25
N TYR A 84 9.89 6.66 -1.44
CA TYR A 84 9.78 6.53 0.00
C TYR A 84 11.07 6.96 0.70
N PRO A 85 11.33 8.28 0.79
CA PRO A 85 12.54 8.75 1.41
C PRO A 85 12.53 8.49 2.92
N LYS A 86 13.50 7.72 3.41
CA LYS A 86 13.73 7.53 4.84
C LYS A 86 14.12 8.88 5.47
N GLN A 87 13.31 9.36 6.43
CA GLN A 87 13.61 10.49 7.33
C GLN A 87 14.14 11.77 6.65
N LEU A 88 13.25 12.55 6.01
CA LEU A 88 13.62 13.87 5.45
C LEU A 88 13.01 15.05 6.21
N ALA A 89 13.83 16.07 6.43
CA ALA A 89 13.37 17.37 6.90
C ALA A 89 12.38 18.00 5.91
N THR A 90 11.29 18.58 6.43
CA THR A 90 10.18 19.17 5.64
C THR A 90 10.65 20.11 4.52
N LYS A 91 11.65 20.97 4.78
CA LYS A 91 12.15 21.95 3.81
C LYS A 91 12.78 21.29 2.57
N LEU A 92 13.46 20.16 2.75
CA LEU A 92 14.12 19.44 1.66
C LEU A 92 13.10 18.73 0.75
N LEU A 93 11.98 18.31 1.32
CA LEU A 93 10.91 17.64 0.59
C LEU A 93 10.27 18.54 -0.48
N PHE A 94 10.22 19.86 -0.29
CA PHE A 94 9.62 20.76 -1.29
C PHE A 94 10.50 20.92 -2.53
N ARG A 95 11.82 21.08 -2.35
CA ARG A 95 12.77 21.13 -3.48
C ARG A 95 12.72 19.82 -4.26
N LEU A 96 12.74 18.71 -3.53
CA LEU A 96 12.66 17.36 -4.08
C LEU A 96 11.33 17.12 -4.83
N ALA A 97 10.21 17.64 -4.33
CA ALA A 97 8.92 17.57 -5.00
C ALA A 97 8.93 18.24 -6.38
N ASN A 98 9.64 19.37 -6.55
CA ASN A 98 9.77 20.02 -7.85
C ASN A 98 10.59 19.19 -8.84
N SER A 99 11.70 18.58 -8.39
CA SER A 99 12.50 17.68 -9.23
C SER A 99 11.71 16.45 -9.64
N VAL A 100 10.98 15.83 -8.70
CA VAL A 100 10.09 14.69 -9.00
C VAL A 100 8.99 15.11 -9.98
N ARG A 101 8.38 16.28 -9.79
CA ARG A 101 7.36 16.81 -10.72
C ARG A 101 7.88 16.95 -12.14
N GLN A 102 9.07 17.52 -12.30
CA GLN A 102 9.71 17.67 -13.61
C GLN A 102 10.08 16.32 -14.22
N ALA A 103 10.60 15.39 -13.42
CA ALA A 103 10.91 14.04 -13.90
C ALA A 103 9.66 13.30 -14.38
N LEU A 104 8.58 13.33 -13.60
CA LEU A 104 7.29 12.70 -13.93
C LEU A 104 6.64 13.33 -15.18
N SER A 105 6.88 14.62 -15.46
CA SER A 105 6.37 15.23 -16.70
C SER A 105 7.06 14.72 -17.96
N GLN A 106 8.20 14.03 -17.81
CA GLN A 106 8.92 13.39 -18.90
C GLN A 106 8.55 11.90 -19.06
N THR A 107 8.00 11.24 -18.04
CA THR A 107 7.76 9.78 -18.06
C THR A 107 6.47 9.42 -18.76
N THR A 108 6.51 9.01 -20.02
CA THR A 108 5.30 8.75 -20.82
C THR A 108 4.65 7.40 -20.54
N ASN A 109 5.42 6.40 -20.14
CA ASN A 109 4.97 5.01 -19.99
C ASN A 109 4.64 4.59 -18.55
N LEU A 110 4.57 5.56 -17.63
CA LEU A 110 4.31 5.29 -16.22
C LEU A 110 2.90 4.74 -16.01
N ARG A 111 2.82 3.58 -15.35
CA ARG A 111 1.56 2.87 -15.03
C ARG A 111 1.31 2.82 -13.53
N ASP A 112 2.36 2.66 -12.74
CA ASP A 112 2.25 2.54 -11.29
C ASP A 112 3.05 3.63 -10.58
N LEU A 113 2.39 4.40 -9.73
CA LEU A 113 3.01 5.47 -8.97
C LEU A 113 2.70 5.34 -7.49
N THR A 114 3.74 5.16 -6.67
CA THR A 114 3.64 5.19 -5.21
C THR A 114 4.46 6.34 -4.62
N LEU A 115 3.80 7.24 -3.90
CA LEU A 115 4.38 8.42 -3.28
C LEU A 115 4.16 8.39 -1.77
N LEU A 116 5.08 7.79 -1.02
CA LEU A 116 5.09 7.83 0.44
C LEU A 116 5.84 9.08 0.92
N LEU A 117 5.23 10.23 0.64
CA LEU A 117 5.76 11.56 0.95
C LEU A 117 4.79 12.29 1.88
N GLN A 118 5.22 13.41 2.45
CA GLN A 118 4.30 14.28 3.20
C GLN A 118 3.29 14.95 2.26
N TYR A 119 2.05 15.15 2.73
CA TYR A 119 0.97 15.84 2.01
C TYR A 119 1.43 17.07 1.21
N LYS A 120 2.22 17.97 1.83
CA LYS A 120 2.68 19.21 1.19
C LYS A 120 3.58 18.96 -0.02
N ALA A 121 4.41 17.92 0.03
CA ALA A 121 5.28 17.53 -1.08
C ALA A 121 4.46 16.94 -2.23
N VAL A 122 3.53 16.02 -1.92
CA VAL A 122 2.66 15.40 -2.94
C VAL A 122 1.77 16.45 -3.60
N LYS A 123 1.20 17.38 -2.81
CA LYS A 123 0.44 18.52 -3.34
C LYS A 123 1.26 19.35 -4.31
N SER A 124 2.54 19.56 -4.02
CA SER A 124 3.45 20.29 -4.91
C SER A 124 3.77 19.52 -6.19
N ILE A 125 3.79 18.18 -6.15
CA ILE A 125 3.99 17.33 -7.33
C ILE A 125 2.84 17.53 -8.31
N PHE A 126 1.58 17.45 -7.85
CA PHE A 126 0.40 17.57 -8.71
C PHE A 126 -0.05 19.01 -9.01
N ARG A 127 0.71 20.02 -8.60
CA ARG A 127 0.33 21.43 -8.77
C ARG A 127 0.52 21.89 -10.22
N ASP A 128 -0.53 22.47 -10.80
CA ASP A 128 -0.53 23.17 -12.09
C ASP A 128 0.10 22.38 -13.25
N ILE A 129 -0.03 21.05 -13.25
CA ILE A 129 0.64 20.19 -14.25
C ILE A 129 -0.30 19.15 -14.85
N THR A 130 -0.07 18.85 -16.14
CA THR A 130 -0.64 17.69 -16.82
C THR A 130 0.48 16.71 -17.10
N TYR A 131 0.31 15.47 -16.64
CA TYR A 131 1.25 14.41 -16.89
C TYR A 131 0.93 13.68 -18.19
N PRO A 132 1.94 13.19 -18.93
CA PRO A 132 1.74 12.52 -20.23
C PRO A 132 1.36 11.04 -20.10
N PHE A 133 1.20 10.53 -18.88
CA PHE A 133 0.97 9.13 -18.59
C PHE A 133 -0.44 8.85 -18.05
N HIS A 134 -0.84 7.59 -18.14
CA HIS A 134 -2.10 7.07 -17.63
C HIS A 134 -1.83 5.89 -16.70
N LEU A 135 -2.08 6.11 -15.41
CA LEU A 135 -1.85 5.16 -14.34
C LEU A 135 -2.90 4.06 -14.34
N THR A 136 -2.46 2.85 -13.99
CA THR A 136 -3.28 1.72 -13.55
C THR A 136 -3.36 1.69 -12.03
N ARG A 137 -2.28 2.05 -11.34
CA ARG A 137 -2.22 2.11 -9.88
C ARG A 137 -1.65 3.43 -9.38
N LEU A 138 -2.32 4.02 -8.40
CA LEU A 138 -1.84 5.19 -7.67
C LEU A 138 -1.90 4.94 -6.16
N ALA A 139 -0.77 5.12 -5.48
CA ALA A 139 -0.70 5.13 -4.03
C ALA A 139 -0.09 6.44 -3.54
N CYS A 140 -0.85 7.28 -2.83
CA CYS A 140 -0.33 8.53 -2.28
C CYS A 140 -1.15 8.99 -1.07
N PRO A 141 -0.61 9.86 -0.20
CA PRO A 141 -1.42 10.54 0.80
C PRO A 141 -2.59 11.26 0.17
N ALA A 142 -3.72 11.33 0.89
CA ALA A 142 -4.86 12.08 0.42
C ALA A 142 -4.53 13.57 0.23
N ILE A 143 -4.86 14.12 -0.94
CA ILE A 143 -4.62 15.52 -1.26
C ILE A 143 -5.96 16.23 -1.49
N SER A 144 -6.18 17.32 -0.77
CA SER A 144 -7.22 18.29 -1.13
C SER A 144 -6.68 19.30 -2.13
N GLY A 145 -7.41 19.47 -3.24
CA GLY A 145 -7.12 20.51 -4.22
C GLY A 145 -7.74 20.22 -5.57
N ARG A 146 -8.15 21.30 -6.27
CA ARG A 146 -8.72 21.21 -7.62
C ARG A 146 -7.77 20.54 -8.61
N ASP A 147 -6.46 20.77 -8.49
CA ASP A 147 -5.47 20.20 -9.41
C ASP A 147 -5.33 18.69 -9.26
N PHE A 148 -5.39 18.17 -8.03
CA PHE A 148 -5.35 16.73 -7.80
C PHE A 148 -6.65 16.06 -8.28
N SER A 149 -7.82 16.65 -8.02
CA SER A 149 -9.08 16.15 -8.57
C SER A 149 -9.06 16.16 -10.11
N ARG A 150 -8.54 17.23 -10.73
CA ARG A 150 -8.37 17.32 -12.20
C ARG A 150 -7.40 16.27 -12.72
N PHE A 151 -6.31 16.01 -12.00
CA PHE A 151 -5.37 14.94 -12.34
C PHE A 151 -6.09 13.58 -12.34
N LEU A 152 -6.79 13.22 -11.26
CA LEU A 152 -7.55 11.97 -11.17
C LEU A 152 -8.60 11.84 -12.28
N GLN A 153 -9.33 12.92 -12.60
CA GLN A 153 -10.32 12.93 -13.68
C GLN A 153 -9.72 12.61 -15.06
N LYS A 154 -8.42 12.81 -15.26
CA LYS A 154 -7.71 12.45 -16.51
C LYS A 154 -7.22 10.99 -16.51
N GLN A 155 -7.31 10.27 -15.40
CA GLN A 155 -6.80 8.90 -15.26
C GLN A 155 -7.90 7.86 -15.55
N ASN A 156 -8.35 7.79 -16.81
CA ASN A 156 -9.41 6.85 -17.21
C ASN A 156 -9.02 5.36 -17.11
N SER A 157 -7.72 5.06 -17.05
CA SER A 157 -7.18 3.71 -16.88
C SER A 157 -6.93 3.31 -15.43
N LEU A 158 -7.21 4.19 -14.46
CA LEU A 158 -6.91 3.90 -13.07
C LEU A 158 -7.82 2.79 -12.56
N GLU A 159 -7.20 1.69 -12.14
CA GLU A 159 -7.86 0.49 -11.61
C GLU A 159 -7.75 0.48 -10.08
N GLU A 160 -6.59 0.84 -9.53
CA GLU A 160 -6.33 0.82 -8.10
C GLU A 160 -5.93 2.19 -7.54
N LEU A 161 -6.62 2.63 -6.49
CA LEU A 161 -6.31 3.84 -5.74
C LEU A 161 -6.09 3.54 -4.25
N VAL A 162 -4.87 3.78 -3.78
CA VAL A 162 -4.49 3.64 -2.36
C VAL A 162 -4.21 5.01 -1.77
N VAL A 163 -5.09 5.45 -0.89
CA VAL A 163 -4.99 6.70 -0.15
C VAL A 163 -4.28 6.44 1.17
N LEU A 164 -3.02 6.86 1.23
CA LEU A 164 -2.15 6.64 2.38
C LEU A 164 -2.48 7.61 3.53
N ARG A 165 -2.30 7.15 4.77
CA ARG A 165 -2.40 8.01 5.95
C ARG A 165 -1.27 9.03 5.96
N SER A 166 -1.54 10.25 6.40
CA SER A 166 -0.49 11.25 6.61
C SER A 166 0.50 10.77 7.67
N VAL A 167 1.80 10.80 7.35
CA VAL A 167 2.92 10.36 8.21
C VAL A 167 3.07 11.19 9.51
N ARG A 168 2.25 12.24 9.70
CA ARG A 168 2.20 12.98 10.98
C ARG A 168 0.87 12.72 11.65
N GLY A 169 0.90 11.99 12.77
CA GLY A 169 -0.24 11.55 13.59
C GLY A 169 -1.07 12.66 14.26
N GLY A 170 -1.17 13.85 13.67
CA GLY A 170 -1.98 14.95 14.19
C GLY A 170 -2.98 15.42 13.14
N ILE A 171 -4.23 15.00 13.31
CA ILE A 171 -5.46 15.59 12.78
C ILE A 171 -5.47 15.85 11.26
N THR A 172 -6.06 14.90 10.53
CA THR A 172 -6.38 14.97 9.09
C THR A 172 -7.57 15.90 8.81
N VAL A 173 -7.48 17.19 9.17
CA VAL A 173 -8.48 18.17 8.72
C VAL A 173 -8.22 18.48 7.24
N GLY A 174 -9.20 18.16 6.38
CA GLY A 174 -9.16 18.55 4.97
C GLY A 174 -8.38 17.64 4.03
N THR A 175 -8.21 16.36 4.37
CA THR A 175 -7.56 15.35 3.52
C THR A 175 -8.58 14.42 2.85
N VAL A 176 -9.78 14.91 2.53
CA VAL A 176 -10.75 14.12 1.76
C VAL A 176 -10.67 14.55 0.31
N ILE A 177 -10.62 13.58 -0.60
CA ILE A 177 -10.75 13.84 -2.03
C ILE A 177 -12.22 14.23 -2.28
N ARG A 178 -12.48 15.53 -2.46
CA ARG A 178 -13.82 16.08 -2.71
C ARG A 178 -13.98 16.47 -4.17
N ASN A 179 -15.23 16.52 -4.62
CA ASN A 179 -15.63 17.04 -5.93
C ASN A 179 -15.10 16.24 -7.13
N LEU A 180 -14.99 14.92 -7.01
CA LEU A 180 -14.83 14.07 -8.19
C LEU A 180 -16.19 13.85 -8.83
N ILE A 181 -16.24 14.02 -10.16
CA ILE A 181 -17.44 13.78 -10.96
C ILE A 181 -17.76 12.28 -10.85
N PRO A 182 -19.02 11.87 -10.60
CA PRO A 182 -19.38 10.46 -10.46
C PRO A 182 -18.83 9.56 -11.57
N ASP A 183 -18.90 10.03 -12.82
CA ASP A 183 -18.46 9.29 -14.02
C ASP A 183 -16.94 9.28 -14.25
N SER A 184 -16.17 9.97 -13.39
CA SER A 184 -14.70 9.91 -13.47
C SER A 184 -14.17 8.60 -12.88
N LEU A 185 -13.05 8.11 -13.41
CA LEU A 185 -12.40 6.86 -13.01
C LEU A 185 -13.27 5.62 -13.35
N PRO A 186 -13.67 5.43 -14.62
CA PRO A 186 -14.60 4.39 -15.03
C PRO A 186 -14.06 2.96 -14.88
N ARG A 187 -12.74 2.80 -14.69
CA ARG A 187 -12.07 1.51 -14.48
C ARG A 187 -11.65 1.24 -13.04
N LEU A 188 -11.95 2.16 -12.11
CA LEU A 188 -11.55 2.02 -10.73
C LEU A 188 -12.29 0.84 -10.11
N ASP A 189 -11.56 -0.22 -9.80
CA ASP A 189 -12.11 -1.47 -9.27
C ASP A 189 -11.71 -1.69 -7.81
N SER A 190 -10.63 -1.05 -7.36
CA SER A 190 -10.03 -1.23 -6.05
C SER A 190 -9.69 0.10 -5.40
N ILE A 191 -10.19 0.31 -4.18
CA ILE A 191 -9.88 1.50 -3.38
C ILE A 191 -9.47 1.10 -1.97
N SER A 192 -8.36 1.65 -1.49
CA SER A 192 -7.94 1.59 -0.09
C SER A 192 -7.87 2.99 0.49
N ALA A 193 -8.75 3.38 1.42
CA ALA A 193 -8.76 4.74 1.98
C ALA A 193 -9.48 4.83 3.34
N SER A 194 -9.43 6.00 3.99
CA SER A 194 -10.30 6.26 5.15
C SER A 194 -11.78 6.21 4.78
N HIS A 195 -12.65 5.91 5.74
CA HIS A 195 -14.08 5.77 5.47
C HIS A 195 -14.70 7.03 4.86
N GLU A 196 -14.26 8.23 5.24
CA GLU A 196 -14.75 9.50 4.67
C GLU A 196 -14.37 9.64 3.20
N THR A 197 -13.17 9.15 2.84
CA THR A 197 -12.69 9.17 1.47
C THR A 197 -13.39 8.11 0.64
N LEU A 198 -13.64 6.93 1.21
CA LEU A 198 -14.42 5.87 0.57
C LEU A 198 -15.86 6.34 0.29
N ALA A 199 -16.51 6.99 1.26
CA ALA A 199 -17.85 7.54 1.09
C ALA A 199 -17.94 8.57 -0.05
N ALA A 200 -16.86 9.30 -0.33
CA ALA A 200 -16.79 10.25 -1.44
C ALA A 200 -16.47 9.58 -2.81
N LEU A 201 -15.75 8.44 -2.80
CA LEU A 201 -15.22 7.80 -4.01
C LEU A 201 -16.03 6.61 -4.52
N ILE A 202 -16.74 5.88 -3.67
CA ILE A 202 -17.48 4.69 -4.11
C ILE A 202 -18.72 5.04 -4.97
N PRO A 203 -19.54 6.05 -4.62
CA PRO A 203 -20.82 6.24 -5.28
C PRO A 203 -20.68 6.45 -6.80
N GLY A 204 -21.41 5.65 -7.58
CA GLY A 204 -21.44 5.73 -9.05
C GLY A 204 -20.26 5.05 -9.76
N ARG A 205 -19.35 4.38 -9.04
CA ARG A 205 -18.14 3.76 -9.61
C ARG A 205 -18.15 2.23 -9.48
N PRO A 206 -17.49 1.47 -10.37
CA PRO A 206 -17.57 0.01 -10.39
C PRO A 206 -16.61 -0.65 -9.39
N ILE A 207 -16.69 -0.26 -8.12
CA ILE A 207 -15.76 -0.72 -7.08
C ILE A 207 -16.10 -2.16 -6.67
N ARG A 208 -15.10 -3.05 -6.76
CA ARG A 208 -15.19 -4.48 -6.39
C ARG A 208 -14.39 -4.80 -5.13
N CYS A 209 -13.32 -4.06 -4.87
CA CYS A 209 -12.42 -4.26 -3.76
C CYS A 209 -12.35 -2.98 -2.93
N VAL A 210 -12.67 -3.06 -1.65
CA VAL A 210 -12.58 -1.93 -0.72
C VAL A 210 -11.72 -2.30 0.47
N SER A 211 -10.76 -1.46 0.82
CA SER A 211 -9.99 -1.56 2.06
C SER A 211 -10.06 -0.25 2.84
N THR A 212 -10.16 -0.31 4.17
CA THR A 212 -9.95 0.89 5.00
C THR A 212 -8.45 1.18 5.23
N GLY A 213 -7.57 0.32 4.72
CA GLY A 213 -6.12 0.41 4.89
C GLY A 213 -5.74 0.49 6.37
N ALA A 214 -4.90 1.44 6.73
CA ALA A 214 -4.51 1.67 8.12
C ALA A 214 -5.52 2.54 8.92
N ALA A 215 -6.64 2.96 8.32
CA ALA A 215 -7.65 3.76 9.00
C ALA A 215 -8.65 2.84 9.71
N ALA A 216 -8.71 2.99 11.03
CA ALA A 216 -9.73 2.32 11.83
C ALA A 216 -11.12 2.87 11.49
N LEU A 217 -12.05 1.97 11.20
CA LEU A 217 -13.48 2.26 11.07
C LEU A 217 -14.10 2.30 12.46
N HIS A 218 -14.70 3.43 12.81
CA HIS A 218 -15.40 3.60 14.08
C HIS A 218 -16.81 3.02 13.97
N PRO A 219 -17.41 2.46 15.04
CA PRO A 219 -18.75 1.87 14.99
C PRO A 219 -19.86 2.82 14.51
N ASN A 220 -19.76 4.10 14.88
CA ASN A 220 -20.67 5.14 14.41
C ASN A 220 -20.68 5.30 12.88
N ASP A 221 -19.63 4.84 12.19
CA ASP A 221 -19.48 4.97 10.74
C ASP A 221 -19.93 3.70 9.99
N TYR A 222 -20.34 2.63 10.67
CA TYR A 222 -20.71 1.36 10.04
C TYR A 222 -21.85 1.49 9.04
N GLU A 223 -22.93 2.20 9.40
CA GLU A 223 -24.06 2.41 8.50
C GLU A 223 -23.67 3.26 7.29
N LEU A 224 -22.92 4.34 7.50
CA LEU A 224 -22.46 5.20 6.41
C LEU A 224 -21.51 4.46 5.47
N PHE A 225 -20.62 3.63 6.02
CA PHE A 225 -19.71 2.79 5.27
C PHE A 225 -20.49 1.76 4.42
N ALA A 226 -21.40 1.00 5.04
CA ALA A 226 -22.23 0.01 4.35
C ALA A 226 -23.10 0.66 3.26
N ARG A 227 -23.71 1.80 3.56
CA ARG A 227 -24.46 2.60 2.58
C ARG A 227 -23.59 3.01 1.41
N SER A 228 -22.37 3.48 1.65
CA SER A 228 -21.43 3.88 0.60
C SER A 228 -21.10 2.70 -0.32
N LEU A 229 -20.85 1.51 0.25
CA LEU A 229 -20.59 0.29 -0.52
C LEU A 229 -21.77 -0.09 -1.43
N SER A 230 -23.01 0.06 -0.95
CA SER A 230 -24.21 -0.22 -1.75
C SER A 230 -24.41 0.70 -2.95
N GLN A 231 -23.72 1.86 -2.97
CA GLN A 231 -23.77 2.83 -4.06
C GLN A 231 -22.73 2.58 -5.16
N SER A 232 -21.93 1.52 -5.04
CA SER A 232 -21.08 1.03 -6.12
C SER A 232 -21.93 0.54 -7.29
N THR A 233 -21.51 0.81 -8.53
CA THR A 233 -22.18 0.28 -9.73
C THR A 233 -21.82 -1.18 -10.02
N ALA A 234 -20.81 -1.71 -9.32
CA ALA A 234 -20.45 -3.12 -9.34
C ALA A 234 -20.71 -3.77 -7.98
N ARG A 235 -20.99 -5.08 -7.97
CA ARG A 235 -21.08 -5.83 -6.72
C ARG A 235 -19.72 -5.86 -6.03
N VAL A 236 -19.64 -5.32 -4.82
CA VAL A 236 -18.45 -5.36 -3.98
C VAL A 236 -18.14 -6.83 -3.64
N GLY A 237 -17.03 -7.34 -4.14
CA GLY A 237 -16.60 -8.72 -3.99
C GLY A 237 -15.66 -8.93 -2.81
N ALA A 238 -14.86 -7.93 -2.46
CA ALA A 238 -13.92 -7.98 -1.36
C ALA A 238 -13.99 -6.72 -0.50
N VAL A 239 -14.05 -6.90 0.82
CA VAL A 239 -14.04 -5.82 1.81
C VAL A 239 -13.01 -6.16 2.88
N ASP A 240 -12.09 -5.24 3.12
CA ASP A 240 -11.01 -5.33 4.10
C ASP A 240 -11.12 -4.14 5.06
N VAL A 241 -11.48 -4.40 6.31
CA VAL A 241 -11.81 -3.34 7.28
C VAL A 241 -10.90 -3.43 8.46
N SER A 242 -10.22 -2.34 8.75
CA SER A 242 -9.48 -2.16 9.98
C SER A 242 -10.39 -1.63 11.08
N LEU A 243 -10.47 -2.30 12.22
CA LEU A 243 -11.25 -1.92 13.39
C LEU A 243 -10.32 -1.56 14.54
N SER A 244 -10.51 -0.38 15.15
CA SER A 244 -9.78 -0.04 16.38
C SER A 244 -10.45 -0.73 17.56
N TYR A 245 -9.78 -1.73 18.13
CA TYR A 245 -10.30 -2.39 19.32
C TYR A 245 -9.89 -1.58 20.55
N LEU A 246 -10.78 -0.70 21.02
CA LEU A 246 -10.66 -0.03 22.31
C LEU A 246 -11.45 -0.86 23.33
N TRP A 247 -10.75 -1.49 24.27
CA TRP A 247 -11.26 -2.57 25.13
C TRP A 247 -12.27 -2.05 26.17
N ILE A 248 -12.44 -0.73 26.24
CA ILE A 248 -13.17 -0.03 27.31
C ILE A 248 -14.69 0.02 27.04
N ASN A 249 -15.16 -0.29 25.82
CA ASN A 249 -16.59 -0.39 25.51
C ASN A 249 -16.87 -1.60 24.59
N THR A 250 -16.92 -2.79 25.20
CA THR A 250 -17.05 -4.09 24.54
C THR A 250 -18.33 -4.28 23.71
N ALA A 251 -19.39 -3.51 23.97
CA ALA A 251 -20.66 -3.65 23.25
C ALA A 251 -20.76 -2.80 21.97
N LEU A 252 -20.12 -1.63 21.91
CA LEU A 252 -20.30 -0.68 20.80
C LEU A 252 -19.37 -0.95 19.63
N SER A 253 -18.22 -1.58 19.86
CA SER A 253 -17.25 -1.91 18.81
C SER A 253 -17.43 -3.32 18.24
N SER A 254 -18.63 -3.90 18.42
CA SER A 254 -18.87 -5.26 17.94
C SER A 254 -18.94 -5.27 16.41
N PRO A 255 -18.17 -6.14 15.75
CA PRO A 255 -18.23 -6.28 14.30
C PRO A 255 -19.57 -6.87 13.80
N GLU A 256 -20.39 -7.41 14.70
CA GLU A 256 -21.82 -7.67 14.47
C GLU A 256 -22.55 -6.44 13.92
N GLY A 257 -22.30 -5.26 14.49
CA GLY A 257 -22.91 -4.02 14.01
C GLY A 257 -22.52 -3.71 12.57
N LEU A 258 -21.29 -4.01 12.19
CA LEU A 258 -20.82 -3.84 10.81
C LEU A 258 -21.47 -4.86 9.87
N VAL A 259 -21.56 -6.13 10.26
CA VAL A 259 -22.24 -7.17 9.47
C VAL A 259 -23.73 -6.86 9.30
N ALA A 260 -24.39 -6.43 10.38
CA ALA A 260 -25.79 -6.01 10.35
C ALA A 260 -25.98 -4.82 9.41
N ALA A 261 -25.11 -3.80 9.51
CA ALA A 261 -25.11 -2.67 8.58
C ALA A 261 -24.93 -3.11 7.13
N LEU A 262 -23.93 -3.95 6.83
CA LEU A 262 -23.70 -4.48 5.49
C LEU A 262 -24.93 -5.22 4.96
N SER A 263 -25.56 -6.04 5.80
CA SER A 263 -26.78 -6.79 5.47
C SER A 263 -27.97 -5.87 5.19
N ASN A 264 -28.17 -4.84 6.03
CA ASN A 264 -29.23 -3.84 5.86
C ASN A 264 -29.13 -3.09 4.52
N TYR A 265 -27.92 -2.91 4.00
CA TYR A 265 -27.66 -2.28 2.70
C TYR A 265 -27.42 -3.29 1.56
N SER A 266 -27.78 -4.57 1.76
CA SER A 266 -27.64 -5.65 0.76
C SER A 266 -26.20 -5.86 0.25
N VAL A 267 -25.20 -5.51 1.05
CA VAL A 267 -23.78 -5.70 0.74
C VAL A 267 -23.32 -7.05 1.28
N SER A 268 -23.07 -8.00 0.38
CA SER A 268 -22.60 -9.35 0.70
C SER A 268 -21.28 -9.66 -0.02
N PRO A 269 -20.12 -9.23 0.55
CA PRO A 269 -18.83 -9.47 -0.07
C PRO A 269 -18.50 -10.96 -0.05
N LYS A 270 -17.86 -11.46 -1.12
CA LYS A 270 -17.37 -12.85 -1.18
C LYS A 270 -16.17 -13.08 -0.25
N ARG A 271 -15.38 -12.03 -0.03
CA ARG A 271 -14.24 -12.01 0.88
C ARG A 271 -14.40 -10.85 1.84
N PHE A 272 -14.56 -11.16 3.12
CA PHE A 272 -14.56 -10.18 4.19
C PHE A 272 -13.34 -10.43 5.07
N THR A 273 -12.48 -9.42 5.19
CA THR A 273 -11.29 -9.40 6.02
C THR A 273 -11.44 -8.31 7.07
N VAL A 274 -11.12 -8.65 8.32
CA VAL A 274 -11.08 -7.71 9.43
C VAL A 274 -9.65 -7.61 9.94
N ASN A 275 -9.08 -6.40 9.97
CA ASN A 275 -7.81 -6.11 10.64
C ASN A 275 -8.10 -5.49 12.00
N LEU A 276 -7.73 -6.14 13.09
CA LEU A 276 -7.88 -5.52 14.41
C LEU A 276 -6.66 -4.68 14.74
N ILE A 277 -6.85 -3.37 14.86
CA ILE A 277 -5.81 -2.43 15.31
C ILE A 277 -5.85 -2.33 16.83
N LEU A 278 -4.74 -2.72 17.47
CA LEU A 278 -4.56 -2.67 18.93
C LEU A 278 -3.88 -1.37 19.37
N PRO A 279 -4.34 -0.69 20.45
CA PRO A 279 -3.72 0.54 20.97
C PRO A 279 -2.29 0.29 21.49
N GLU A 280 -1.35 1.14 21.06
CA GLU A 280 0.08 1.07 21.41
C GLU A 280 0.43 1.08 22.92
N PRO A 281 -0.21 1.92 23.79
CA PRO A 281 0.21 1.98 25.19
C PRO A 281 -0.05 0.67 25.95
N LEU A 282 -0.99 -0.16 25.51
CA LEU A 282 -1.31 -1.41 26.21
C LEU A 282 -0.33 -2.53 25.91
N CYS A 283 0.09 -2.68 24.65
CA CYS A 283 1.07 -3.71 24.25
C CYS A 283 2.46 -3.48 24.86
N THR A 284 2.81 -2.23 25.15
CA THR A 284 4.14 -1.87 25.67
C THR A 284 4.16 -1.67 27.18
N GLN A 285 3.07 -1.20 27.80
CA GLN A 285 3.05 -0.87 29.24
C GLN A 285 2.46 -1.98 30.11
N ASN A 286 1.60 -2.88 29.60
CA ASN A 286 1.00 -3.95 30.41
C ASN A 286 0.68 -5.22 29.60
N PRO A 287 1.70 -6.08 29.34
CA PRO A 287 1.50 -7.32 28.59
C PRO A 287 0.61 -8.34 29.30
N VAL A 288 0.41 -8.23 30.62
CA VAL A 288 -0.47 -9.13 31.39
C VAL A 288 -1.94 -8.85 31.08
N LEU A 289 -2.35 -7.58 31.03
CA LEU A 289 -3.69 -7.19 30.58
C LEU A 289 -3.97 -7.68 29.16
N TRP A 290 -2.96 -7.61 28.29
CA TRP A 290 -3.07 -8.12 26.93
C TRP A 290 -3.38 -9.63 26.89
N GLN A 291 -2.65 -10.43 27.68
CA GLN A 291 -2.91 -11.87 27.77
C GLN A 291 -4.30 -12.20 28.36
N GLN A 292 -4.83 -11.33 29.23
CA GLN A 292 -6.11 -11.56 29.89
C GLN A 292 -7.32 -11.31 28.98
N HIS A 293 -7.38 -10.18 28.26
CA HIS A 293 -8.58 -9.89 27.45
C HIS A 293 -8.46 -10.20 25.95
N MET A 294 -7.28 -10.57 25.45
CA MET A 294 -7.17 -11.03 24.06
C MET A 294 -8.03 -12.28 23.79
N PRO A 295 -8.08 -13.30 24.67
CA PRO A 295 -9.02 -14.40 24.53
C PRO A 295 -10.49 -13.95 24.55
N GLU A 296 -10.87 -12.97 25.37
CA GLU A 296 -12.23 -12.43 25.41
C GLU A 296 -12.58 -11.69 24.12
N ALA A 297 -11.69 -10.83 23.63
CA ALA A 297 -11.84 -10.12 22.38
C ALA A 297 -12.01 -11.09 21.21
N LEU A 298 -11.15 -12.11 21.13
CA LEU A 298 -11.27 -13.16 20.13
C LEU A 298 -12.55 -13.99 20.29
N ASN A 299 -12.97 -14.29 21.51
CA ASN A 299 -14.25 -14.98 21.75
C ASN A 299 -15.46 -14.14 21.33
N HIS A 300 -15.41 -12.81 21.46
CA HIS A 300 -16.44 -11.91 20.94
C HIS A 300 -16.45 -11.90 19.42
N LEU A 301 -15.30 -11.71 18.78
CA LEU A 301 -15.15 -11.81 17.32
C LEU A 301 -15.64 -13.15 16.77
N TYR A 302 -15.31 -14.22 17.49
CA TYR A 302 -15.71 -15.58 17.23
C TYR A 302 -17.23 -15.77 17.27
N LYS A 303 -17.93 -15.20 18.25
CA LYS A 303 -19.41 -15.33 18.28
C LYS A 303 -20.08 -14.49 17.19
N SER A 304 -19.45 -13.40 16.79
CA SER A 304 -20.08 -12.33 16.03
C SER A 304 -19.97 -12.41 14.51
N ILE A 305 -18.91 -13.01 13.93
CA ILE A 305 -18.63 -12.86 12.48
C ILE A 305 -18.27 -14.16 11.73
N LEU A 306 -18.19 -15.32 12.37
CA LEU A 306 -17.60 -16.51 11.72
C LEU A 306 -18.32 -16.89 10.42
N ASP A 307 -19.65 -16.82 10.38
CA ASP A 307 -20.41 -17.20 9.18
C ASP A 307 -20.19 -16.26 7.97
N ALA A 308 -19.69 -15.04 8.21
CA ALA A 308 -19.48 -14.02 7.17
C ALA A 308 -18.00 -13.78 6.81
N LEU A 309 -17.04 -14.30 7.59
CA LEU A 309 -15.61 -14.06 7.37
C LEU A 309 -15.01 -14.99 6.30
N GLY A 310 -14.30 -14.40 5.34
CA GLY A 310 -13.46 -15.15 4.40
C GLY A 310 -11.99 -15.20 4.85
N GLY A 311 -11.55 -14.25 5.67
CA GLY A 311 -10.21 -14.18 6.25
C GLY A 311 -10.18 -13.27 7.49
N LEU A 312 -9.25 -13.50 8.41
CA LEU A 312 -9.04 -12.66 9.59
C LEU A 312 -7.55 -12.31 9.70
N THR A 313 -7.25 -11.02 9.92
CA THR A 313 -5.87 -10.54 10.09
C THR A 313 -5.76 -9.83 11.44
N LEU A 314 -4.82 -10.25 12.27
CA LEU A 314 -4.52 -9.59 13.55
C LEU A 314 -3.19 -8.85 13.43
N SER A 315 -3.23 -7.52 13.53
CA SER A 315 -2.07 -6.65 13.36
C SER A 315 -1.96 -5.62 14.49
N THR A 316 -0.79 -5.48 15.11
CA THR A 316 -0.57 -4.39 16.08
C THR A 316 -0.34 -3.07 15.35
N PHE A 317 -0.56 -1.94 16.04
CA PHE A 317 -0.18 -0.59 15.58
C PHE A 317 1.27 -0.54 15.06
N GLN A 318 2.13 -1.37 15.66
CA GLN A 318 3.52 -1.52 15.27
C GLN A 318 3.74 -2.33 13.98
N SER A 319 2.83 -3.13 13.44
CA SER A 319 3.16 -3.91 12.22
C SER A 319 3.45 -3.02 10.99
N LEU A 320 2.78 -1.87 10.84
CA LEU A 320 3.04 -0.95 9.73
C LEU A 320 4.26 -0.04 9.93
N GLU A 321 4.55 0.42 11.16
CA GLU A 321 5.75 1.23 11.49
C GLU A 321 6.97 0.39 11.89
N ALA A 322 6.80 -0.84 12.41
CA ALA A 322 7.88 -1.77 12.74
C ALA A 322 8.37 -2.53 11.52
N LEU A 323 7.58 -2.73 10.45
CA LEU A 323 8.15 -3.06 9.14
C LEU A 323 9.11 -1.94 8.66
N GLU A 324 8.80 -0.66 8.97
CA GLU A 324 9.73 0.45 8.73
C GLU A 324 10.95 0.44 9.67
N ILE A 325 10.86 -0.08 10.90
CA ILE A 325 11.97 -0.11 11.89
C ILE A 325 12.86 -1.36 11.77
N ILE A 326 12.28 -2.53 11.48
CA ILE A 326 12.99 -3.80 11.27
C ILE A 326 13.83 -3.72 9.97
N GLN A 327 13.36 -2.99 8.95
CA GLN A 327 14.18 -2.63 7.78
C GLN A 327 15.15 -1.44 8.01
N ARG A 328 15.09 -0.74 9.15
CA ARG A 328 15.91 0.46 9.42
C ARG A 328 17.32 0.15 9.93
N GLN A 329 17.62 -1.07 10.40
CA GLN A 329 18.87 -1.26 11.17
C GLN A 329 19.81 -2.38 10.73
N GLY A 330 19.49 -3.22 9.74
CA GLY A 330 20.37 -4.36 9.38
C GLY A 330 20.70 -5.25 10.60
N LEU A 331 19.86 -5.15 11.63
CA LEU A 331 20.00 -5.78 12.92
C LEU A 331 19.04 -6.96 12.88
N THR A 332 19.59 -8.16 12.96
CA THR A 332 18.88 -9.37 13.37
C THR A 332 18.50 -9.22 14.84
N ILE A 333 17.61 -8.26 15.14
CA ILE A 333 16.91 -8.25 16.42
C ILE A 333 15.93 -9.40 16.30
N TRP A 334 16.28 -10.51 16.93
CA TRP A 334 15.29 -11.40 17.50
C TRP A 334 14.34 -10.48 18.26
N ILE A 335 13.16 -10.18 17.69
CA ILE A 335 12.01 -9.94 18.53
C ILE A 335 12.04 -11.16 19.43
N LYS A 336 12.41 -10.97 20.69
CA LYS A 336 12.17 -11.98 21.72
C LYS A 336 10.65 -12.10 21.68
N ARG A 337 10.15 -12.99 20.81
CA ARG A 337 8.76 -13.44 20.76
C ARG A 337 8.49 -13.81 22.21
N PRO A 338 7.74 -13.02 22.99
CA PRO A 338 7.44 -13.45 24.33
C PRO A 338 6.38 -14.55 24.14
N VAL A 339 6.83 -15.81 24.08
CA VAL A 339 6.00 -16.97 24.44
C VAL A 339 4.79 -17.25 23.51
N LEU A 340 4.76 -16.74 22.27
CA LEU A 340 3.56 -16.78 21.42
C LEU A 340 3.36 -17.89 20.37
N PRO A 341 4.34 -18.74 19.96
CA PRO A 341 4.06 -19.79 18.97
C PRO A 341 2.94 -20.76 19.40
N THR A 342 2.88 -21.05 20.70
CA THR A 342 1.87 -21.95 21.27
C THR A 342 0.50 -21.29 21.32
N LEU A 343 0.42 -19.99 21.67
CA LEU A 343 -0.84 -19.26 21.73
C LEU A 343 -1.39 -19.00 20.32
N GLU A 344 -0.53 -18.64 19.36
CA GLU A 344 -0.85 -18.50 17.94
C GLU A 344 -1.44 -19.80 17.37
N ARG A 345 -0.80 -20.95 17.65
CA ARG A 345 -1.27 -22.27 17.20
C ARG A 345 -2.57 -22.69 17.89
N ILE A 346 -2.70 -22.50 19.21
CA ILE A 346 -3.94 -22.81 19.95
C ILE A 346 -5.10 -21.94 19.43
N LEU A 347 -4.85 -20.67 19.16
CA LEU A 347 -5.85 -19.76 18.61
C LEU A 347 -6.22 -20.12 17.17
N PHE A 348 -5.23 -20.45 16.34
CA PHE A 348 -5.50 -20.92 14.98
C PHE A 348 -6.34 -22.19 14.98
N GLU A 349 -5.97 -23.21 15.75
CA GLU A 349 -6.76 -24.45 15.84
C GLU A 349 -8.16 -24.21 16.39
N LYS A 350 -8.31 -23.33 17.40
CA LYS A 350 -9.64 -22.94 17.90
C LYS A 350 -10.47 -22.21 16.84
N LEU A 351 -9.87 -21.30 16.09
CA LEU A 351 -10.56 -20.52 15.04
C LEU A 351 -10.92 -21.40 13.84
N LYS A 352 -9.99 -22.25 13.39
CA LYS A 352 -10.18 -23.19 12.28
C LYS A 352 -11.26 -24.23 12.57
N ASN A 353 -11.27 -24.81 13.78
CA ASN A 353 -12.28 -25.79 14.17
C ASN A 353 -13.70 -25.22 14.28
N SER A 354 -13.81 -23.90 14.28
CA SER A 354 -15.06 -23.21 14.59
C SER A 354 -15.62 -22.36 13.46
N CYS A 355 -14.80 -22.11 12.44
CA CYS A 355 -15.17 -21.34 11.27
C CYS A 355 -14.90 -22.15 10.01
N SER A 356 -15.95 -22.79 9.48
CA SER A 356 -15.84 -23.60 8.25
C SER A 356 -15.52 -22.77 7.00
N THR A 357 -15.74 -21.45 7.07
CA THR A 357 -15.54 -20.48 5.97
C THR A 357 -14.18 -19.77 6.02
N LEU A 358 -13.45 -19.85 7.14
CA LEU A 358 -12.15 -19.20 7.31
C LEU A 358 -11.11 -19.86 6.39
N ARG A 359 -10.63 -19.12 5.39
CA ARG A 359 -9.63 -19.64 4.42
C ARG A 359 -8.20 -19.31 4.78
N SER A 360 -7.98 -18.27 5.58
CA SER A 360 -6.65 -17.80 5.97
C SER A 360 -6.72 -17.01 7.27
N LEU A 361 -5.77 -17.25 8.16
CA LEU A 361 -5.54 -16.45 9.36
C LEU A 361 -4.14 -15.86 9.32
N THR A 362 -4.03 -14.53 9.32
CA THR A 362 -2.73 -13.85 9.42
C THR A 362 -2.55 -13.28 10.83
N LEU A 363 -1.62 -13.84 11.61
CA LEU A 363 -1.26 -13.38 12.95
C LEU A 363 0.13 -12.74 12.91
N PHE A 364 0.24 -11.42 13.13
CA PHE A 364 1.54 -10.74 13.21
C PHE A 364 2.48 -11.10 12.04
N ASP A 365 1.95 -10.97 10.81
CA ASP A 365 2.64 -11.28 9.54
C ASP A 365 2.88 -12.78 9.25
N LEU A 366 2.41 -13.69 10.10
CA LEU A 366 2.39 -15.13 9.84
C LEU A 366 1.02 -15.54 9.30
N THR A 367 0.97 -15.91 8.01
CA THR A 367 -0.25 -16.43 7.39
C THR A 367 -0.29 -17.94 7.56
N LEU A 368 -1.40 -18.43 8.11
CA LEU A 368 -1.75 -19.84 8.24
C LEU A 368 -2.93 -20.11 7.29
N GLU A 369 -2.72 -21.00 6.32
CA GLU A 369 -3.74 -21.47 5.36
C GLU A 369 -4.47 -22.72 5.86
#